data_AF-A0A7Y4QLK2-F1
#
_entry.id   AF-A0A7Y4QLK2-F1
#
_cell.length_a   1.000
_cell.length_b   1.000
_cell.length_c   1.000
_cell.angle_alpha   90.00
_cell.angle_beta   90.00
_cell.angle_gamma   90.00
#
_symmetry.space_group_name_H-M   'P 1'
#
loop_
_entity.id
_entity.type
_entity.pdbx_description
1 polymer ?
#
loop_
_entity_poly.entity_id
_entity_poly.type
_entity_poly.pdbx_seq_one_letter_code
_entity_poly.pdbx_strand_id
1 'polypeptide(L)'
;MFKIIGADGKEYGPISLEQLRQWMSEGRVNLQSKVLPEGATEWITVSQVPELAGSVPPPPSPLPGYGSQVVVDQIAAGEAVKGPAIGLIVTAILGFIAQIAGIVMSLLPKPAQTFPAGSPEAMIQSFSGSIGVITSIVGIIAAIVILLGAMKMKNLESHGWAVAVSVIALLPCVSPCCLVGLPIGIWALVVLNKPEVKAAFH
;
A
#
# COMPACT_ATOMS: atom_id res chain seq x y z
N MET A 1 10.14 42.96 -34.49
CA MET A 1 10.07 41.57 -35.00
C MET A 1 10.75 40.64 -33.99
N PHE A 2 10.53 39.32 -34.06
CA PHE A 2 11.09 38.34 -33.11
C PHE A 2 11.78 37.20 -33.86
N LYS A 3 12.83 36.63 -33.28
CA LYS A 3 13.34 35.31 -33.66
C LYS A 3 12.93 34.29 -32.62
N ILE A 4 12.70 33.05 -33.01
CA ILE A 4 12.34 31.95 -32.11
C ILE A 4 13.21 30.73 -32.40
N ILE A 5 13.55 29.97 -31.36
CA ILE A 5 14.17 28.65 -31.50
C ILE A 5 13.05 27.61 -31.53
N GLY A 6 12.96 26.87 -32.64
CA GLY A 6 12.06 25.73 -32.78
C GLY A 6 12.46 24.57 -31.87
N ALA A 7 11.56 23.61 -31.66
CA ALA A 7 11.85 22.38 -30.91
C ALA A 7 12.98 21.54 -31.55
N ASP A 8 13.28 21.80 -32.82
CA ASP A 8 14.38 21.23 -33.60
C ASP A 8 15.73 21.95 -33.41
N GLY A 9 15.78 22.98 -32.56
CA GLY A 9 16.99 23.77 -32.29
C GLY A 9 17.35 24.74 -33.41
N LYS A 10 16.50 24.92 -34.43
CA LYS A 10 16.75 25.87 -35.52
C LYS A 10 16.18 27.24 -35.19
N GLU A 11 16.91 28.26 -35.61
CA GLU A 11 16.48 29.65 -35.51
C GLU A 11 15.51 29.98 -36.65
N TYR A 12 14.31 30.41 -36.29
CA TYR A 12 13.29 30.88 -37.22
C TYR A 12 13.05 32.37 -36.98
N GLY A 13 13.19 33.18 -38.03
CA GLY A 13 12.87 34.61 -37.98
C GLY A 13 13.28 35.37 -39.24
N PRO A 14 12.85 36.64 -39.36
CA PRO A 14 12.05 37.40 -38.40
C PRO A 14 10.54 37.10 -38.50
N ILE A 15 9.89 36.79 -37.38
CA ILE A 15 8.43 36.64 -37.28
C ILE A 15 7.81 37.84 -36.54
N SER A 16 6.57 38.19 -36.85
CA SER A 16 5.87 39.29 -36.16
C SER A 16 5.28 38.83 -34.82
N LEU A 17 4.89 39.79 -33.97
CA LEU A 17 4.26 39.51 -32.67
C LEU A 17 2.93 38.77 -32.84
N GLU A 18 2.19 39.11 -33.88
CA GLU A 18 0.91 38.52 -34.26
C GLU A 18 1.10 37.06 -34.67
N GLN A 19 2.14 36.77 -35.44
CA GLN A 19 2.49 35.41 -35.85
C GLN A 19 2.96 34.56 -34.65
N LEU A 20 3.68 35.16 -33.71
CA LEU A 20 4.06 34.51 -32.45
C LEU A 20 2.83 34.20 -31.59
N ARG A 21 1.87 35.13 -31.47
CA ARG A 21 0.58 34.88 -30.78
C ARG A 21 -0.22 33.76 -31.46
N GLN A 22 -0.25 33.74 -32.78
CA GLN A 22 -0.92 32.70 -33.56
C GLN A 22 -0.29 31.31 -33.32
N TRP A 23 1.04 31.21 -33.24
CA TRP A 23 1.67 29.93 -32.93
C TRP A 23 1.48 29.47 -31.48
N MET A 24 1.29 30.41 -30.55
CA MET A 24 0.87 30.06 -29.18
C MET A 24 -0.57 29.56 -29.14
N SER A 25 -1.49 30.18 -29.88
CA SER A 25 -2.89 29.71 -29.95
C SER A 25 -3.01 28.36 -30.64
N GLU A 26 -2.13 28.08 -31.61
CA GLU A 26 -1.98 26.77 -32.26
C GLU A 26 -1.24 25.72 -31.41
N GLY A 27 -0.72 26.08 -30.23
CA GLY A 27 0.04 25.17 -29.36
C GLY A 27 1.41 24.73 -29.90
N ARG A 28 1.90 25.41 -30.95
CA ARG A 28 3.22 25.13 -31.56
C ARG A 28 4.36 25.80 -30.78
N VAL A 29 4.04 26.81 -29.99
CA VAL A 29 4.98 27.58 -29.17
C VAL A 29 4.44 27.64 -27.74
N ASN A 30 5.28 27.25 -26.78
CA ASN A 30 4.92 27.26 -25.36
C ASN A 30 5.56 28.47 -24.65
N LEU A 31 5.08 28.77 -23.43
CA LEU A 31 5.60 29.84 -22.57
C LEU A 31 7.10 29.70 -22.24
N GLN A 32 7.66 28.50 -22.38
CA GLN A 32 9.09 28.20 -22.17
C GLN A 32 9.94 28.34 -23.44
N SER A 33 9.34 28.55 -24.61
CA SER A 33 10.09 28.76 -25.85
C SER A 33 10.92 30.05 -25.75
N LYS A 34 12.13 30.00 -26.28
CA LYS A 34 13.05 31.14 -26.29
C LYS A 34 12.78 32.01 -27.50
N VAL A 35 12.58 33.31 -27.25
CA VAL A 35 12.39 34.33 -28.28
C VAL A 35 13.41 35.45 -28.11
N LEU A 36 13.91 35.97 -29.22
CA LEU A 36 14.82 37.09 -29.28
C LEU A 36 14.07 38.31 -29.83
N PRO A 37 13.75 39.33 -29.01
CA PRO A 37 13.21 40.59 -29.48
C PRO A 37 14.22 41.32 -30.36
N GLU A 38 13.74 41.93 -31.44
CA GLU A 38 14.56 42.79 -32.30
C GLU A 38 15.11 43.99 -31.50
N GLY A 39 16.43 44.03 -31.33
CA GLY A 39 17.15 45.01 -30.50
C GLY A 39 17.73 44.44 -29.21
N ALA A 40 17.35 43.22 -28.80
CA ALA A 40 17.95 42.51 -27.68
C ALA A 40 18.97 41.47 -28.17
N THR A 41 20.07 41.34 -27.43
CA THR A 41 21.09 40.29 -27.61
C THR A 41 20.83 39.04 -26.77
N GLU A 42 19.77 39.06 -25.96
CA GLU A 42 19.48 38.01 -24.98
C GLU A 42 18.17 37.29 -25.31
N TRP A 43 18.25 35.96 -25.39
CA TRP A 43 17.10 35.08 -25.58
C TRP A 43 16.25 35.04 -24.30
N ILE A 44 15.10 35.70 -24.33
CA ILE A 44 14.13 35.69 -23.23
C ILE A 44 13.07 34.62 -23.48
N THR A 45 12.44 34.10 -22.43
CA THR A 45 11.31 33.18 -22.60
C THR A 45 10.05 33.93 -23.00
N VAL A 46 9.16 33.30 -23.76
CA VAL A 46 7.86 33.87 -24.14
C VAL A 46 7.06 34.34 -22.92
N SER A 47 7.22 33.68 -21.76
CA SER A 47 6.64 34.10 -20.48
C SER A 47 7.14 35.43 -19.91
N GLN A 48 8.34 35.87 -20.31
CA GLN A 48 8.95 37.11 -19.81
C GLN A 48 8.58 38.33 -20.65
N VAL A 49 7.83 38.15 -21.74
CA VAL A 49 7.38 39.24 -22.60
C VAL A 49 6.04 39.78 -22.05
N PRO A 50 5.99 41.00 -21.47
CA PRO A 50 4.77 41.56 -20.89
C PRO A 50 3.64 41.71 -21.93
N GLU A 51 4.02 41.93 -23.19
CA GLU A 51 3.10 42.04 -24.35
C GLU A 51 2.26 40.77 -24.57
N LEU A 52 2.70 39.59 -24.09
CA LEU A 52 1.99 38.31 -24.23
C LEU A 52 1.19 37.91 -22.98
N ALA A 53 1.32 38.67 -21.88
CA ALA A 53 0.60 38.43 -20.62
C ALA A 53 -0.90 38.77 -20.70
N GLY A 54 -1.31 39.64 -21.64
CA GLY A 54 -2.69 40.10 -21.79
C GLY A 54 -3.65 39.18 -22.56
N SER A 55 -3.16 38.08 -23.14
CA SER A 55 -3.97 37.16 -23.96
C SER A 55 -4.06 35.74 -23.41
N VAL A 56 -3.70 35.52 -22.14
CA VAL A 56 -3.82 34.22 -21.48
C VAL A 56 -5.26 34.12 -20.95
N PRO A 57 -6.15 33.30 -21.54
CA PRO A 57 -7.36 32.91 -20.83
C PRO A 57 -6.94 32.31 -19.49
N PRO A 58 -7.66 32.59 -18.38
CA PRO A 58 -7.27 32.09 -17.07
C PRO A 58 -6.97 30.59 -17.19
N PRO A 59 -5.84 30.11 -16.66
CA PRO A 59 -5.55 28.69 -16.72
C PRO A 59 -6.77 27.94 -16.18
N PRO A 60 -7.26 26.89 -16.87
CA PRO A 60 -8.25 26.02 -16.25
C PRO A 60 -7.68 25.65 -14.89
N SER A 61 -8.43 25.96 -13.83
CA SER A 61 -8.09 25.64 -12.45
C SER A 61 -7.42 24.27 -12.42
N PRO A 62 -6.24 24.11 -11.81
CA PRO A 62 -5.52 22.84 -11.84
C PRO A 62 -6.48 21.76 -11.34
N LEU A 63 -6.91 20.89 -12.27
CA LEU A 63 -7.52 19.63 -11.93
C LEU A 63 -6.59 18.99 -10.89
N PRO A 64 -7.13 18.46 -9.77
CA PRO A 64 -6.31 17.88 -8.70
C PRO A 64 -5.25 16.98 -9.33
N GLY A 65 -3.99 17.35 -9.11
CA GLY A 65 -2.83 16.70 -9.71
C GLY A 65 -2.87 15.20 -9.42
N TYR A 66 -3.34 14.43 -10.39
CA TYR A 66 -3.49 12.98 -10.29
C TYR A 66 -2.17 12.30 -9.91
N GLY A 67 -1.02 12.86 -10.31
CA GLY A 67 0.29 12.32 -9.94
C GLY A 67 0.77 12.68 -8.53
N SER A 68 0.49 13.90 -8.04
CA SER A 68 0.95 14.34 -6.71
C SER A 68 0.06 13.84 -5.58
N GLN A 69 -1.24 13.70 -5.84
CA GLN A 69 -2.21 13.13 -4.89
C GLN A 69 -1.95 11.64 -4.69
N VAL A 70 -1.69 10.88 -5.76
CA VAL A 70 -1.41 9.43 -5.69
C VAL A 70 -0.18 9.10 -4.83
N VAL A 71 0.87 9.92 -4.89
CA VAL A 71 2.09 9.69 -4.06
C VAL A 71 1.82 9.99 -2.59
N VAL A 72 1.06 11.05 -2.26
CA VAL A 72 0.69 11.37 -0.87
C VAL A 72 -0.25 10.31 -0.30
N ASP A 73 -1.23 9.86 -1.08
CA ASP A 73 -2.18 8.81 -0.69
C ASP A 73 -1.47 7.46 -0.48
N GLN A 74 -0.46 7.12 -1.31
CA GLN A 74 0.35 5.91 -1.12
C GLN A 74 1.19 5.95 0.16
N ILE A 75 1.79 7.10 0.50
CA ILE A 75 2.58 7.25 1.72
C ILE A 75 1.67 7.15 2.95
N ALA A 76 0.51 7.81 2.93
CA ALA A 76 -0.49 7.75 4.00
C ALA A 76 -1.08 6.33 4.17
N ALA A 77 -1.38 5.65 3.05
CA ALA A 77 -1.83 4.26 3.06
C ALA A 77 -0.77 3.33 3.64
N GLY A 78 0.50 3.51 3.25
CA GLY A 78 1.63 2.76 3.77
C GLY A 78 1.85 2.95 5.28
N GLU A 79 1.62 4.15 5.82
CA GLU A 79 1.63 4.38 7.27
C GLU A 79 0.44 3.74 7.99
N ALA A 80 -0.75 3.81 7.40
CA ALA A 80 -1.96 3.26 7.99
C ALA A 80 -1.90 1.72 8.17
N VAL A 81 -1.27 1.00 7.23
CA VAL A 81 -1.18 -0.48 7.30
C VAL A 81 -0.07 -1.01 8.21
N LYS A 82 0.93 -0.20 8.57
CA LYS A 82 2.05 -0.63 9.45
C LYS A 82 1.56 -1.05 10.84
N GLY A 83 0.63 -0.29 11.42
CA GLY A 83 0.08 -0.58 12.74
C GLY A 83 -0.60 -1.96 12.81
N PRO A 84 -1.61 -2.23 11.97
CA PRO A 84 -2.30 -3.52 11.94
C PRO A 84 -1.38 -4.67 11.56
N ALA A 85 -0.45 -4.46 10.61
CA ALA A 85 0.49 -5.49 10.20
C ALA A 85 1.42 -5.93 11.35
N ILE A 86 1.94 -4.98 12.13
CA ILE A 86 2.76 -5.30 13.31
C ILE A 86 1.94 -6.05 14.35
N GLY A 87 0.69 -5.62 14.60
CA GLY A 87 -0.22 -6.30 15.52
C GLY A 87 -0.48 -7.76 15.14
N LEU A 88 -0.69 -8.03 13.84
CA LEU A 88 -0.87 -9.39 13.32
C LEU A 88 0.41 -10.23 13.45
N ILE A 89 1.59 -9.64 13.18
CA ILE A 89 2.89 -10.33 13.33
C ILE A 89 3.11 -10.72 14.80
N VAL A 90 2.90 -9.80 15.73
CA VAL A 90 3.09 -10.06 17.17
C VAL A 90 2.12 -11.15 17.64
N THR A 91 0.87 -11.08 17.20
CA THR A 91 -0.16 -12.09 17.54
C THR A 91 0.21 -13.46 16.97
N ALA A 92 0.70 -13.52 15.73
CA ALA A 92 1.13 -14.77 15.09
C ALA A 92 2.35 -15.39 15.79
N ILE A 93 3.34 -14.57 16.18
CA ILE A 93 4.53 -15.02 16.91
C ILE A 93 4.15 -15.56 18.29
N LEU A 94 3.31 -14.85 19.04
CA LEU A 94 2.82 -15.31 20.34
C LEU A 94 2.06 -16.63 20.22
N GLY A 95 1.18 -16.76 19.22
CA GLY A 95 0.47 -18.00 18.93
C GLY A 95 1.40 -19.16 18.57
N PHE A 96 2.43 -18.89 17.77
CA PHE A 96 3.43 -19.87 17.39
C PHE A 96 4.25 -20.37 18.60
N ILE A 97 4.70 -19.45 19.47
CA ILE A 97 5.41 -19.79 20.71
C ILE A 97 4.52 -20.62 21.63
N ALA A 98 3.26 -20.23 21.80
CA ALA A 98 2.30 -20.99 22.61
C ALA A 98 2.06 -22.41 22.07
N GLN A 99 2.00 -22.58 20.74
CA GLN A 99 1.89 -23.90 20.13
C GLN A 99 3.14 -24.75 20.35
N ILE A 100 4.33 -24.18 20.18
CA ILE A 100 5.59 -24.89 20.48
C ILE A 100 5.60 -25.32 21.95
N ALA A 101 5.22 -24.44 22.88
CA ALA A 101 5.13 -24.78 24.29
C ALA A 101 4.11 -25.90 24.56
N GLY A 102 2.95 -25.88 23.88
CA GLY A 102 1.95 -26.94 23.96
C GLY A 102 2.45 -28.31 23.46
N ILE A 103 3.21 -28.33 22.36
CA ILE A 103 3.85 -29.55 21.84
C ILE A 103 4.89 -30.06 22.83
N VAL A 104 5.76 -29.18 23.36
CA VAL A 104 6.78 -29.55 24.36
C VAL A 104 6.13 -30.13 25.61
N MET A 105 5.07 -29.49 26.12
CA MET A 105 4.27 -29.98 27.26
C MET A 105 3.51 -31.28 26.94
N SER A 106 3.26 -31.55 25.66
CA SER A 106 2.65 -32.81 25.21
C SER A 106 3.65 -33.96 25.14
N LEU A 107 4.92 -33.66 24.82
CA LEU A 107 6.02 -34.62 24.75
C LEU A 107 6.64 -34.94 26.11
N LEU A 108 6.45 -34.08 27.12
CA LEU A 108 6.84 -34.39 28.50
C LEU A 108 6.08 -35.62 29.00
N PRO A 109 6.77 -36.61 29.62
CA PRO A 109 6.11 -37.78 30.19
C PRO A 109 5.18 -37.32 31.31
N LYS A 110 3.87 -37.33 31.03
CA LYS A 110 2.85 -37.11 32.05
C LYS A 110 2.80 -38.36 32.93
N PRO A 111 2.69 -38.22 34.27
CA PRO A 111 2.50 -39.38 35.14
C PRO A 111 1.29 -40.15 34.60
N ALA A 112 1.42 -41.46 34.45
CA ALA A 112 0.38 -42.32 33.91
C ALA A 112 -0.87 -42.18 34.78
N GLN A 113 -1.76 -41.27 34.41
CA GLN A 113 -3.09 -41.20 34.98
C GLN A 113 -3.88 -42.33 34.32
N THR A 114 -3.92 -43.47 34.99
CA THR A 114 -4.78 -44.60 34.63
C THR A 114 -6.21 -44.22 34.94
N PHE A 115 -6.89 -43.70 33.93
CA PHE A 115 -8.34 -43.51 33.99
C PHE A 115 -9.03 -44.89 33.91
N PRO A 116 -10.12 -45.12 34.67
CA PRO A 116 -10.90 -46.34 34.55
C PRO A 116 -11.34 -46.56 33.10
N ALA A 117 -11.17 -47.79 32.58
CA ALA A 117 -11.59 -48.14 31.23
C ALA A 117 -13.10 -47.90 31.06
N GLY A 118 -13.48 -47.07 30.10
CA GLY A 118 -14.89 -46.68 29.85
C GLY A 118 -15.32 -45.35 30.48
N SER A 119 -14.44 -44.68 31.23
CA SER A 119 -14.69 -43.33 31.73
C SER A 119 -14.64 -42.28 30.60
N PRO A 120 -15.50 -41.24 30.63
CA PRO A 120 -15.46 -40.15 29.64
C PRO A 120 -14.07 -39.51 29.52
N GLU A 121 -13.31 -39.44 30.62
CA GLU A 121 -11.99 -38.85 30.71
C GLU A 121 -10.94 -39.66 29.93
N ALA A 122 -11.00 -41.01 29.96
CA ALA A 122 -10.11 -41.88 29.19
C ALA A 122 -10.33 -41.74 27.66
N MET A 123 -11.59 -41.57 27.25
CA MET A 123 -11.94 -41.30 25.86
C MET A 123 -11.40 -39.92 25.46
N ILE A 124 -11.66 -38.88 26.24
CA ILE A 124 -11.17 -37.51 26.00
C ILE A 124 -9.64 -37.47 25.92
N GLN A 125 -8.92 -38.18 26.79
CA GLN A 125 -7.46 -38.25 26.76
C GLN A 125 -6.93 -38.90 25.48
N SER A 126 -7.58 -39.98 25.01
CA SER A 126 -7.20 -40.68 23.78
C SER A 126 -7.42 -39.82 22.53
N PHE A 127 -8.47 -38.99 22.51
CA PHE A 127 -8.72 -38.02 21.44
C PHE A 127 -7.82 -36.78 21.53
N SER A 128 -7.47 -36.33 22.74
CA SER A 128 -6.69 -35.09 22.96
C SER A 128 -5.27 -35.15 22.38
N GLY A 129 -4.63 -36.33 22.37
CA GLY A 129 -3.27 -36.48 21.87
C GLY A 129 -3.17 -36.35 20.34
N SER A 130 -4.05 -37.03 19.61
CA SER A 130 -4.10 -36.98 18.13
C SER A 130 -4.68 -35.67 17.62
N ILE A 131 -5.73 -35.15 18.26
CA ILE A 131 -6.29 -33.83 17.95
C ILE A 131 -5.26 -32.72 18.23
N GLY A 132 -4.48 -32.83 19.30
CA GLY A 132 -3.42 -31.86 19.64
C GLY A 132 -2.34 -31.73 18.58
N VAL A 133 -1.88 -32.85 17.99
CA VAL A 133 -0.87 -32.83 16.93
C VAL A 133 -1.44 -32.23 15.63
N ILE A 134 -2.64 -32.62 15.23
CA ILE A 134 -3.28 -32.11 14.01
C ILE A 134 -3.53 -30.60 14.12
N THR A 135 -4.09 -30.15 15.25
CA THR A 135 -4.31 -28.72 15.50
C THR A 135 -3.02 -27.91 15.60
N SER A 136 -1.93 -28.53 16.10
CA SER A 136 -0.59 -27.94 16.08
C SER A 136 -0.06 -27.72 14.67
N ILE A 137 -0.17 -28.72 13.79
CA ILE A 137 0.26 -28.61 12.39
C ILE A 137 -0.54 -27.53 11.67
N VAL A 138 -1.86 -27.54 11.81
CA VAL A 138 -2.75 -26.53 11.20
C VAL A 138 -2.43 -25.13 11.73
N GLY A 139 -2.17 -24.98 13.03
CA GLY A 139 -1.80 -23.71 13.64
C GLY A 139 -0.46 -23.17 13.14
N ILE A 140 0.54 -24.03 12.93
CA ILE A 140 1.84 -23.65 12.36
C ILE A 140 1.67 -23.17 10.93
N ILE A 141 0.90 -23.90 10.11
CA ILE A 141 0.62 -23.51 8.71
C ILE A 141 -0.10 -22.16 8.69
N ALA A 142 -1.12 -21.97 9.52
CA ALA A 142 -1.85 -20.71 9.62
C ALA A 142 -0.94 -19.55 10.05
N ALA A 143 -0.05 -19.75 11.03
CA ALA A 143 0.90 -18.73 11.48
C ALA A 143 1.87 -18.31 10.36
N ILE A 144 2.36 -19.28 9.57
CA ILE A 144 3.21 -19.01 8.40
C ILE A 144 2.43 -18.20 7.36
N VAL A 145 1.19 -18.58 7.06
CA VAL A 145 0.33 -17.84 6.12
C VAL A 145 0.08 -16.41 6.61
N ILE A 146 -0.16 -16.21 7.91
CA ILE A 146 -0.36 -14.89 8.50
C ILE A 146 0.92 -14.04 8.42
N LEU A 147 2.09 -14.63 8.69
CA LEU A 147 3.39 -13.95 8.54
C LEU A 147 3.64 -13.52 7.09
N LEU A 148 3.43 -14.42 6.13
CA LEU A 148 3.58 -14.10 4.70
C LEU A 148 2.59 -13.00 4.28
N GLY A 149 1.35 -13.09 4.72
CA GLY A 149 0.32 -12.09 4.47
C GLY A 149 0.63 -10.72 5.06
N ALA A 150 1.10 -10.67 6.30
CA ALA A 150 1.48 -9.43 6.97
C ALA A 150 2.71 -8.78 6.33
N MET A 151 3.66 -9.58 5.84
CA MET A 151 4.79 -9.06 5.04
C MET A 151 4.31 -8.45 3.72
N LYS A 152 3.40 -9.11 3.00
CA LYS A 152 2.82 -8.56 1.78
C LYS A 152 1.96 -7.32 2.03
N MET A 153 1.33 -7.23 3.20
CA MET A 153 0.58 -6.05 3.64
C MET A 153 1.50 -4.84 3.87
N LYS A 154 2.74 -5.05 4.33
CA LYS A 154 3.75 -3.98 4.43
C LYS A 154 4.28 -3.50 3.08
N ASN A 155 4.29 -4.37 2.08
CA ASN A 155 4.77 -4.06 0.74
C ASN A 155 3.67 -3.56 -0.22
N LEU A 156 2.41 -3.48 0.23
CA LEU A 156 1.25 -3.07 -0.59
C LEU A 156 1.06 -3.91 -1.87
N GLU A 157 1.56 -5.15 -1.90
CA GLU A 157 1.64 -5.95 -3.14
C GLU A 157 0.38 -6.77 -3.48
N SER A 158 -0.53 -7.00 -2.53
CA SER A 158 -1.74 -7.77 -2.82
C SER A 158 -2.84 -7.57 -1.79
N HIS A 159 -3.87 -6.79 -2.16
CA HIS A 159 -5.03 -6.51 -1.31
C HIS A 159 -5.78 -7.79 -0.92
N GLY A 160 -6.03 -8.68 -1.90
CA GLY A 160 -6.77 -9.92 -1.69
C GLY A 160 -6.11 -10.87 -0.68
N TRP A 161 -4.77 -10.97 -0.69
CA TRP A 161 -4.03 -11.76 0.28
C TRP A 161 -4.05 -11.13 1.68
N ALA A 162 -3.95 -9.80 1.77
CA ALA A 162 -4.02 -9.09 3.05
C ALA A 162 -5.39 -9.25 3.72
N VAL A 163 -6.48 -9.21 2.94
CA VAL A 163 -7.84 -9.45 3.44
C VAL A 163 -8.01 -10.91 3.83
N ALA A 164 -7.60 -11.86 2.98
CA ALA A 164 -7.70 -13.30 3.29
C ALA A 164 -6.97 -13.64 4.59
N VAL A 165 -5.78 -13.08 4.80
CA VAL A 165 -4.98 -13.28 6.03
C VAL A 165 -5.65 -12.64 7.24
N SER A 166 -6.25 -11.45 7.11
CA SER A 166 -6.99 -10.81 8.18
C SER A 166 -8.24 -11.63 8.58
N VAL A 167 -8.91 -12.24 7.61
CA VAL A 167 -10.05 -13.15 7.85
C VAL A 167 -9.58 -14.47 8.47
N ILE A 168 -8.46 -15.05 8.02
CA ILE A 168 -7.88 -16.26 8.61
C ILE A 168 -7.44 -15.99 10.06
N ALA A 169 -6.92 -14.81 10.36
CA ALA A 169 -6.59 -14.40 11.72
C ALA A 169 -7.84 -14.25 12.63
N LEU A 170 -9.03 -14.09 12.04
CA LEU A 170 -10.30 -14.08 12.75
C LEU A 170 -10.87 -15.49 12.98
N LEU A 171 -10.37 -16.53 12.31
CA LEU A 171 -10.90 -17.88 12.45
C LEU A 171 -10.44 -18.53 13.79
N PRO A 172 -11.38 -18.85 14.70
CA PRO A 172 -11.11 -19.23 16.09
C PRO A 172 -10.77 -20.71 16.23
N CYS A 173 -9.72 -21.17 15.56
CA CYS A 173 -9.40 -22.60 15.52
C CYS A 173 -8.20 -23.01 16.39
N VAL A 174 -7.44 -22.07 16.98
CA VAL A 174 -6.19 -22.40 17.70
C VAL A 174 -5.97 -21.51 18.94
N SER A 175 -6.48 -21.94 20.10
CA SER A 175 -6.01 -21.50 21.44
C SER A 175 -6.34 -20.03 21.87
N PRO A 176 -6.11 -19.60 23.13
CA PRO A 176 -6.71 -18.40 23.75
C PRO A 176 -6.23 -17.03 23.21
N CYS A 177 -5.53 -16.98 22.08
CA CYS A 177 -5.07 -15.76 21.42
C CYS A 177 -6.22 -14.93 20.77
N CYS A 178 -7.43 -15.47 20.73
CA CYS A 178 -8.62 -14.83 20.17
C CYS A 178 -8.92 -13.45 20.78
N LEU A 179 -8.65 -13.24 22.07
CA LEU A 179 -8.93 -11.95 22.72
C LEU A 179 -8.12 -10.79 22.13
N VAL A 180 -6.92 -11.09 21.61
CA VAL A 180 -6.02 -10.08 21.03
C VAL A 180 -6.09 -10.11 19.50
N GLY A 181 -6.25 -11.28 18.89
CA GLY A 181 -6.35 -11.43 17.44
C GLY A 181 -7.65 -10.86 16.85
N LEU A 182 -8.76 -10.93 17.58
CA LEU A 182 -10.06 -10.43 17.11
C LEU A 182 -10.10 -8.89 16.98
N PRO A 183 -9.71 -8.08 17.99
CA PRO A 183 -9.67 -6.63 17.83
C PRO A 183 -8.63 -6.19 16.79
N ILE A 184 -7.47 -6.86 16.72
CA ILE A 184 -6.44 -6.53 15.73
C ILE A 184 -6.88 -6.92 14.31
N GLY A 185 -7.55 -8.06 14.13
CA GLY A 185 -8.08 -8.51 12.84
C GLY A 185 -9.20 -7.61 12.32
N ILE A 186 -10.11 -7.17 13.20
CA ILE A 186 -11.14 -6.18 12.85
C ILE A 186 -10.49 -4.85 12.44
N TRP A 187 -9.51 -4.38 13.22
CA TRP A 187 -8.80 -3.15 12.91
C TRP A 187 -8.07 -3.23 11.57
N ALA A 188 -7.43 -4.36 11.26
CA ALA A 188 -6.80 -4.61 9.97
C ALA A 188 -7.82 -4.54 8.82
N LEU A 189 -9.00 -5.16 8.96
CA LEU A 189 -10.06 -5.10 7.94
C LEU A 189 -10.61 -3.69 7.73
N VAL A 190 -10.78 -2.90 8.79
CA VAL A 190 -11.24 -1.51 8.68
C VAL A 190 -10.21 -0.66 7.93
N VAL A 191 -8.93 -0.82 8.24
CA VAL A 191 -7.85 -0.10 7.54
C VAL A 191 -7.77 -0.54 6.07
N LEU A 192 -7.86 -1.84 5.79
CA LEU A 192 -7.83 -2.38 4.43
C LEU A 192 -9.04 -1.98 3.57
N ASN A 193 -10.19 -1.68 4.17
CA ASN A 193 -11.39 -1.22 3.47
C ASN A 193 -11.40 0.28 3.14
N LYS A 194 -10.41 1.05 3.59
CA LYS A 194 -10.31 2.46 3.19
C LYS A 194 -10.02 2.58 1.69
N PRO A 195 -10.70 3.49 0.96
CA PRO A 195 -10.54 3.62 -0.48
C PRO A 195 -9.10 4.01 -0.88
N GLU A 196 -8.45 4.86 -0.08
CA GLU A 196 -7.04 5.26 -0.23
C GLU A 196 -6.10 4.05 -0.14
N VAL A 197 -6.32 3.19 0.87
CA VAL A 197 -5.53 1.98 1.07
C VAL A 197 -5.76 1.01 -0.07
N LYS A 198 -7.01 0.81 -0.50
CA LYS A 198 -7.36 -0.05 -1.63
C LYS A 198 -6.74 0.41 -2.95
N ALA A 199 -6.64 1.73 -3.17
CA ALA A 199 -6.01 2.31 -4.34
C ALA A 199 -4.47 2.23 -4.30
N ALA A 200 -3.88 2.11 -3.10
CA ALA A 200 -2.44 1.98 -2.92
C ALA A 200 -1.92 0.54 -3.11
N PHE A 201 -2.81 -0.47 -3.12
CA PHE A 201 -2.42 -1.85 -3.45
C PHE A 201 -2.32 -2.04 -4.96
N HIS A 202 -1.23 -2.67 -5.40
CA HIS A 202 -0.92 -2.96 -6.81
C HIS A 202 -1.34 -4.38 -7.20
#